data_AF-A0A8S7EAU1-F1
#
_entry.id   AF-A0A8S7EAU1-F1
#
_cell.length_a   1.000
_cell.length_b   1.000
_cell.length_c   1.000
_cell.angle_alpha   90.00
_cell.angle_beta   90.00
_cell.angle_gamma   90.00
#
_symmetry.space_group_name_H-M   'P 1'
#
loop_
_entity.id
_entity.type
_entity.pdbx_description
1 polymer ?
#
loop_
_entity_poly.entity_id
_entity_poly.type
_entity_poly.pdbx_seq_one_letter_code
_entity_poly.pdbx_strand_id
1 'polypeptide(L)'
;MKLAYAAEIPFVKKTRGLSPEEYQQRIIAKLEPAFVFGGFILPWKGNHTYFRIYNLDTQEYKDYKLRKLEDTNGGELLQTEKAVWLKMESRCNEKGKKFLGWQGEWKGRNRTKARVLCPEHNQIMTPSLLHALKDDFDFDCKICMAEKSQRVRSGKTFDEVIKDKETIINARCETTPYIFKGFTINTPHLKDVKFKTYCKSHNHEWESHLRCADSFTCPLCIKDQLVQLSNRTYQGKASFYIQLLDDKFIKFGITTRKPEERMREQTRKSNFTHRLIFTHEFEDGWKAADLEHEVKQRFKTHAAPYKDFKDGWSETLTIDELPHLQQLVYDYLTNQPDEANMWVSPKDVFDEDTFKLHTHFYGINKPEFFCIDDDSPDLMDEYFNTLLDAA
;
A
#
# COMPACT_ATOMS: atom_id res chain seq x y z
N MET A 1 16.65 -4.47 62.50
CA MET A 1 18.10 -4.70 62.38
C MET A 1 18.81 -3.37 62.62
N LYS A 2 19.94 -3.34 63.34
CA LYS A 2 20.68 -2.09 63.60
C LYS A 2 21.66 -1.83 62.47
N LEU A 3 21.56 -0.64 61.86
CA LEU A 3 22.52 -0.14 60.88
C LEU A 3 23.60 0.67 61.61
N ALA A 4 24.83 0.63 61.10
CA ALA A 4 25.95 1.41 61.60
C ALA A 4 26.90 1.79 60.46
N TYR A 5 27.41 3.02 60.45
CA TYR A 5 28.50 3.43 59.58
C TYR A 5 29.84 2.89 60.09
N ALA A 6 30.87 2.88 59.24
CA ALA A 6 32.19 2.35 59.59
C ALA A 6 32.74 2.89 60.91
N ALA A 7 32.62 4.21 61.13
CA ALA A 7 33.09 4.90 62.34
C ALA A 7 32.42 4.42 63.64
N GLU A 8 31.23 3.81 63.55
CA GLU A 8 30.44 3.36 64.69
C GLU A 8 30.68 1.88 65.04
N ILE A 9 31.55 1.20 64.29
CA ILE A 9 31.82 -0.23 64.45
C ILE A 9 33.16 -0.44 65.16
N PRO A 10 33.18 -0.95 66.40
CA PRO A 10 34.41 -1.31 67.08
C PRO A 10 35.14 -2.41 66.31
N PHE A 11 36.30 -2.07 65.71
CA PHE A 11 37.09 -3.01 64.93
C PHE A 11 38.54 -3.03 65.40
N VAL A 12 38.99 -4.22 65.81
CA VAL A 12 40.40 -4.49 66.12
C VAL A 12 40.92 -5.45 65.05
N LYS A 13 41.93 -5.01 64.28
CA LYS A 13 42.48 -5.78 63.16
C LYS A 13 43.19 -7.03 63.68
N LYS A 14 42.57 -8.20 63.54
CA LYS A 14 43.13 -9.49 63.97
C LYS A 14 43.75 -10.31 62.82
N THR A 15 43.46 -9.98 61.57
CA THR A 15 43.89 -10.72 60.36
C THR A 15 44.14 -9.77 59.18
N ARG A 16 44.51 -10.29 58.00
CA ARG A 16 44.67 -9.53 56.73
C ARG A 16 43.34 -9.02 56.13
N GLY A 17 42.20 -9.19 56.81
CA GLY A 17 40.90 -8.72 56.31
C GLY A 17 40.80 -7.19 56.26
N LEU A 18 39.97 -6.70 55.34
CA LEU A 18 39.63 -5.27 55.23
C LEU A 18 38.79 -4.82 56.43
N SER A 19 39.04 -3.60 56.87
CA SER A 19 38.29 -2.90 57.91
C SER A 19 36.93 -2.39 57.41
N PRO A 20 35.99 -2.06 58.31
CA PRO A 20 34.74 -1.41 57.94
C PRO A 20 34.92 -0.13 57.10
N GLU A 21 35.93 0.68 57.42
CA GLU A 21 36.25 1.92 56.70
C GLU A 21 36.69 1.64 55.25
N GLU A 22 37.61 0.69 55.07
CA GLU A 22 38.06 0.28 53.73
C GLU A 22 36.89 -0.28 52.90
N TYR A 23 35.97 -1.03 53.51
CA TYR A 23 34.77 -1.51 52.82
C TYR A 23 33.80 -0.38 52.48
N GLN A 24 33.56 0.57 53.39
CA GLN A 24 32.66 1.70 53.15
C GLN A 24 33.13 2.57 51.99
N GLN A 25 34.43 2.91 51.96
CA GLN A 25 35.02 3.67 50.87
C GLN A 25 34.89 2.94 49.52
N ARG A 26 35.15 1.63 49.49
CA ARG A 26 34.97 0.81 48.29
C ARG A 26 33.52 0.75 47.81
N ILE A 27 32.55 0.70 48.72
CA ILE A 27 31.12 0.71 48.36
C ILE A 27 30.77 2.05 47.75
N ILE A 28 31.06 3.16 48.44
CA ILE A 28 30.73 4.51 47.99
C ILE A 28 31.37 4.80 46.63
N ALA A 29 32.63 4.41 46.43
CA ALA A 29 33.32 4.61 45.15
C ALA A 29 32.70 3.84 43.96
N LYS A 30 31.88 2.81 44.22
CA LYS A 30 31.19 2.01 43.19
C LYS A 30 29.75 2.43 42.94
N LEU A 31 29.13 3.18 43.84
CA LEU A 31 27.73 3.55 43.70
C LEU A 31 27.57 4.55 42.56
N GLU A 32 26.59 4.32 41.69
CA GLU A 32 26.12 5.33 40.75
C GLU A 32 25.48 6.51 41.51
N PRO A 33 25.42 7.73 40.92
CA PRO A 33 24.91 8.93 41.60
C PRO A 33 23.49 8.81 42.18
N ALA A 34 22.66 7.90 41.65
CA ALA A 34 21.30 7.65 42.12
C ALA A 34 21.22 6.87 43.45
N PHE A 35 22.36 6.40 43.99
CA PHE A 35 22.41 5.53 45.15
C PHE A 35 23.23 6.07 46.30
N VAL A 36 22.81 5.75 47.52
CA VAL A 36 23.55 6.10 48.74
C VAL A 36 23.76 4.89 49.64
N PHE A 37 24.92 4.88 50.30
CA PHE A 37 25.26 3.87 51.28
C PHE A 37 24.45 4.09 52.56
N GLY A 38 23.73 3.05 52.98
CA GLY A 38 22.82 3.07 54.11
C GLY A 38 23.39 2.56 55.44
N GLY A 39 24.67 2.16 55.46
CA GLY A 39 25.30 1.53 56.62
C GLY A 39 25.44 0.00 56.51
N PHE A 40 26.26 -0.56 57.40
CA PHE A 40 26.42 -1.99 57.60
C PHE A 40 25.34 -2.53 58.54
N ILE A 41 24.88 -3.75 58.25
CA ILE A 41 23.90 -4.45 59.08
C ILE A 41 24.64 -5.22 60.16
N LEU A 42 24.44 -4.83 61.41
CA LEU A 42 25.07 -5.45 62.56
C LEU A 42 24.46 -6.83 62.89
N PRO A 43 25.26 -7.75 63.47
CA PRO A 43 26.65 -7.58 63.92
C PRO A 43 27.69 -7.69 62.79
N TRP A 44 28.84 -7.02 62.96
CA TRP A 44 29.97 -7.10 62.02
C TRP A 44 30.60 -8.50 62.00
N LYS A 45 30.69 -9.10 60.80
CA LYS A 45 31.23 -10.44 60.55
C LYS A 45 32.23 -10.43 59.38
N GLY A 46 33.03 -9.37 59.23
CA GLY A 46 33.97 -9.22 58.12
C GLY A 46 33.28 -9.23 56.76
N ASN A 47 33.81 -9.95 55.78
CA ASN A 47 33.21 -10.06 54.43
C ASN A 47 31.84 -10.77 54.40
N HIS A 48 31.39 -11.39 55.49
CA HIS A 48 30.04 -11.95 55.61
C HIS A 48 29.01 -10.92 56.09
N THR A 49 29.42 -9.72 56.47
CA THR A 49 28.51 -8.63 56.86
C THR A 49 27.67 -8.19 55.68
N TYR A 50 26.42 -7.83 55.95
CA TYR A 50 25.57 -7.20 54.95
C TYR A 50 25.69 -5.68 55.01
N PHE A 51 25.41 -5.02 53.92
CA PHE A 51 25.30 -3.57 53.85
C PHE A 51 24.07 -3.18 53.05
N ARG A 52 23.55 -1.99 53.33
CA ARG A 52 22.36 -1.47 52.67
C ARG A 52 22.72 -0.40 51.65
N ILE A 53 22.07 -0.44 50.50
CA ILE A 53 22.06 0.66 49.52
C ILE A 53 20.62 1.16 49.41
N TYR A 54 20.46 2.49 49.39
CA TYR A 54 19.20 3.17 49.09
C TYR A 54 19.23 3.78 47.69
N ASN A 55 18.09 3.75 47.00
CA ASN A 55 17.83 4.57 45.81
C ASN A 55 17.26 5.93 46.27
N LEU A 56 17.89 7.03 45.86
CA LEU A 56 17.51 8.38 46.27
C LEU A 56 16.12 8.78 45.78
N ASP A 57 15.77 8.39 44.55
CA ASP A 57 14.51 8.78 43.91
C ASP A 57 13.32 7.99 44.48
N THR A 58 13.50 6.68 44.69
CA THR A 58 12.41 5.81 45.15
C THR A 58 12.35 5.66 46.66
N GLN A 59 13.43 5.98 47.37
CA GLN A 59 13.66 5.67 48.79
C GLN A 59 13.62 4.17 49.12
N GLU A 60 13.62 3.30 48.11
CA GLU A 60 13.71 1.85 48.31
C GLU A 60 15.15 1.44 48.63
N TYR A 61 15.30 0.30 49.29
CA TYR A 61 16.61 -0.20 49.68
C TYR A 61 16.75 -1.69 49.39
N LYS A 62 18.01 -2.13 49.28
CA LYS A 62 18.36 -3.54 49.23
C LYS A 62 19.61 -3.82 50.05
N ASP A 63 19.61 -4.99 50.66
CA ASP A 63 20.68 -5.48 51.50
C ASP A 63 21.56 -6.45 50.71
N TYR A 64 22.85 -6.17 50.66
CA TYR A 64 23.85 -6.90 49.89
C TYR A 64 24.91 -7.49 50.82
N LYS A 65 25.51 -8.63 50.44
CA LYS A 65 26.62 -9.23 51.21
C LYS A 65 27.95 -8.62 50.77
N LEU A 66 28.82 -8.25 51.71
CA LEU A 66 30.15 -7.72 51.40
C LEU A 66 31.00 -8.66 50.52
N ARG A 67 30.89 -9.97 50.70
CA ARG A 67 31.60 -10.94 49.84
C ARG A 67 31.23 -10.88 48.35
N LYS A 68 30.10 -10.25 48.01
CA LYS A 68 29.61 -10.02 46.64
C LYS A 68 29.79 -8.56 46.20
N LEU A 69 30.60 -7.77 46.91
CA LEU A 69 30.81 -6.36 46.61
C LEU A 69 31.33 -6.13 45.18
N GLU A 70 32.10 -7.07 44.63
CA GLU A 70 32.56 -6.98 43.25
C GLU A 70 31.42 -7.01 42.22
N ASP A 71 30.35 -7.76 42.52
CA ASP A 71 29.18 -7.91 41.66
C ASP A 71 28.04 -6.93 41.99
N THR A 72 28.23 -6.04 42.98
CA THR A 72 27.16 -5.18 43.51
C THR A 72 27.35 -3.73 43.07
N ASN A 73 26.37 -3.20 42.32
CA ASN A 73 26.33 -1.80 41.89
C ASN A 73 25.00 -1.08 42.21
N GLY A 74 24.04 -1.77 42.84
CA GLY A 74 22.72 -1.19 43.15
C GLY A 74 21.71 -1.23 42.01
N GLY A 75 22.08 -1.67 40.80
CA GLY A 75 21.24 -1.61 39.60
C GLY A 75 19.91 -2.39 39.69
N GLU A 76 19.79 -3.35 40.62
CA GLU A 76 18.52 -4.04 40.90
C GLU A 76 17.44 -3.08 41.46
N LEU A 77 17.85 -2.00 42.14
CA LEU A 77 16.96 -0.95 42.62
C LEU A 77 16.41 -0.05 41.49
N LEU A 78 16.93 -0.18 40.26
CA LEU A 78 16.35 0.46 39.06
C LEU A 78 15.31 -0.45 38.38
N GLN A 79 15.21 -1.71 38.80
CA GLN A 79 14.28 -2.69 38.23
C GLN A 79 13.01 -2.87 39.07
N THR A 80 12.89 -2.13 40.19
CA THR A 80 11.68 -2.12 41.01
C THR A 80 10.53 -1.46 40.26
N GLU A 81 9.30 -1.78 40.65
CA GLU A 81 8.12 -1.18 40.04
C GLU A 81 8.14 0.36 40.16
N LYS A 82 8.53 0.87 41.33
CA LYS A 82 8.58 2.32 41.61
C LYS A 82 9.65 3.04 40.78
N ALA A 83 10.85 2.47 40.64
CA ALA A 83 11.89 3.06 39.81
C ALA A 83 11.48 3.08 38.32
N VAL A 84 10.91 1.98 37.85
CA VAL A 84 10.46 1.88 36.45
C VAL A 84 9.25 2.77 36.18
N TRP A 85 8.38 2.98 37.16
CA TRP A 85 7.28 3.95 37.09
C TRP A 85 7.80 5.38 36.83
N LEU A 86 8.71 5.86 37.67
CA LEU A 86 9.30 7.20 37.53
C LEU A 86 10.00 7.37 36.18
N LYS A 87 10.76 6.35 35.76
CA LYS A 87 11.42 6.36 34.45
C LYS A 87 10.43 6.42 33.28
N MET A 88 9.32 5.68 33.36
CA MET A 88 8.28 5.73 32.34
C MET A 88 7.57 7.08 32.29
N GLU A 89 7.28 7.67 33.44
CA GLU A 89 6.66 8.99 33.55
C GLU A 89 7.53 10.08 32.91
N SER A 90 8.82 10.13 33.26
CA SER A 90 9.79 11.05 32.66
C SER A 90 9.88 10.88 31.14
N ARG A 91 10.07 9.64 30.65
CA ARG A 91 10.18 9.37 29.21
C ARG A 91 8.92 9.71 28.43
N CYS A 92 7.75 9.38 28.96
CA CYS A 92 6.49 9.75 28.32
C CYS A 92 6.37 11.28 28.23
N ASN A 93 6.66 12.00 29.31
CA ASN A 93 6.59 13.46 29.34
C ASN A 93 7.57 14.11 28.34
N GLU A 94 8.81 13.64 28.25
CA GLU A 94 9.81 14.10 27.27
C GLU A 94 9.34 13.96 25.82
N LYS A 95 8.54 12.93 25.54
CA LYS A 95 7.97 12.64 24.22
C LYS A 95 6.58 13.25 24.01
N GLY A 96 6.12 14.10 24.92
CA GLY A 96 4.80 14.74 24.84
C GLY A 96 3.63 13.76 25.02
N LYS A 97 3.86 12.61 25.67
CA LYS A 97 2.85 11.57 25.95
C LYS A 97 2.56 11.51 27.45
N LYS A 98 1.46 10.86 27.82
CA LYS A 98 1.07 10.71 29.24
C LYS A 98 1.09 9.24 29.65
N PHE A 99 1.93 8.90 30.64
CA PHE A 99 1.92 7.58 31.25
C PHE A 99 0.70 7.41 32.15
N LEU A 100 -0.04 6.31 31.99
CA LEU A 100 -1.28 6.01 32.74
C LEU A 100 -1.10 4.85 33.74
N GLY A 101 0.08 4.26 33.83
CA GLY A 101 0.37 3.09 34.64
C GLY A 101 0.47 1.80 33.83
N TRP A 102 0.34 0.66 34.51
CA TRP A 102 0.49 -0.67 33.91
C TRP A 102 -0.82 -1.20 33.33
N GLN A 103 -0.71 -2.04 32.30
CA GLN A 103 -1.83 -2.85 31.84
C GLN A 103 -1.93 -4.10 32.72
N GLY A 104 -2.83 -4.06 33.69
CA GLY A 104 -2.95 -5.10 34.72
C GLY A 104 -1.86 -4.98 35.78
N GLU A 105 -1.54 -6.09 36.43
CA GLU A 105 -0.55 -6.14 37.52
C GLU A 105 0.89 -6.09 37.01
N TRP A 106 1.79 -5.57 37.86
CA TRP A 106 3.22 -5.62 37.63
C TRP A 106 3.75 -7.06 37.69
N LYS A 107 4.36 -7.53 36.59
CA LYS A 107 4.94 -8.88 36.47
C LYS A 107 6.44 -8.84 36.17
N GLY A 108 7.09 -7.72 36.48
CA GLY A 108 8.47 -7.43 36.11
C GLY A 108 8.65 -6.93 34.68
N ARG A 109 9.83 -6.36 34.40
CA ARG A 109 10.16 -5.61 33.17
C ARG A 109 9.82 -6.33 31.87
N ASN A 110 10.02 -7.64 31.80
CA ASN A 110 9.86 -8.41 30.56
C ASN A 110 8.43 -8.88 30.30
N ARG A 111 7.53 -8.78 31.28
CA ARG A 111 6.14 -9.31 31.19
C ARG A 111 5.07 -8.25 31.42
N THR A 112 5.43 -7.07 31.90
CA THR A 112 4.53 -5.93 32.05
C THR A 112 4.35 -5.18 30.73
N LYS A 113 3.14 -4.69 30.48
CA LYS A 113 2.84 -3.70 29.42
C LYS A 113 2.51 -2.36 30.07
N ALA A 114 2.99 -1.27 29.48
CA ALA A 114 2.66 0.08 29.90
C ALA A 114 1.34 0.53 29.25
N ARG A 115 0.60 1.44 29.89
CA ARG A 115 -0.51 2.19 29.28
C ARG A 115 -0.05 3.61 29.08
N VAL A 116 -0.05 4.07 27.83
CA VAL A 116 0.42 5.41 27.46
C VAL A 116 -0.64 6.08 26.61
N LEU A 117 -1.05 7.28 26.99
CA LEU A 117 -1.98 8.12 26.23
C LEU A 117 -1.19 9.04 25.29
N CYS A 118 -1.57 9.02 24.02
CA CYS A 118 -1.25 10.09 23.09
C CYS A 118 -2.26 11.23 23.25
N PRO A 119 -1.86 12.40 23.79
CA PRO A 119 -2.80 13.52 24.00
C PRO A 119 -3.34 14.09 22.69
N GLU A 120 -2.50 14.14 21.65
CA GLU A 120 -2.86 14.71 20.34
C GLU A 120 -4.03 13.97 19.68
N HIS A 121 -4.06 12.64 19.79
CA HIS A 121 -5.07 11.80 19.12
C HIS A 121 -5.99 11.06 20.08
N ASN A 122 -5.89 11.34 21.38
CA ASN A 122 -6.64 10.68 22.45
C ASN A 122 -6.62 9.13 22.37
N GLN A 123 -5.49 8.55 21.96
CA GLN A 123 -5.33 7.10 21.81
C GLN A 123 -4.49 6.52 22.95
N ILE A 124 -5.00 5.44 23.56
CA ILE A 124 -4.25 4.65 24.53
C ILE A 124 -3.50 3.53 23.81
N MET A 125 -2.19 3.49 24.04
CA MET A 125 -1.31 2.45 23.55
C MET A 125 -0.88 1.53 24.69
N THR A 126 -0.55 0.29 24.33
CA THR A 126 -0.14 -0.74 25.30
C THR A 126 1.21 -1.40 24.95
N PRO A 127 2.30 -0.62 24.85
CA PRO A 127 3.60 -1.20 24.51
C PRO A 127 4.11 -2.13 25.62
N SER A 128 4.81 -3.20 25.23
CA SER A 128 5.57 -4.00 26.19
C SER A 128 6.67 -3.15 26.81
N LEU A 129 6.87 -3.27 28.11
CA LEU A 129 7.84 -2.47 28.84
C LEU A 129 9.30 -2.70 28.37
N LEU A 130 9.61 -3.91 27.90
CA LEU A 130 10.89 -4.23 27.26
C LEU A 130 11.23 -3.27 26.10
N HIS A 131 10.24 -2.93 25.27
CA HIS A 131 10.41 -2.01 24.14
C HIS A 131 10.31 -0.54 24.58
N ALA A 132 9.36 -0.22 25.46
CA ALA A 132 9.12 1.15 25.94
C ALA A 132 10.35 1.79 26.62
N LEU A 133 11.21 0.96 27.22
CA LEU A 133 12.43 1.41 27.91
C LEU A 133 13.66 1.56 26.98
N LYS A 134 13.54 1.27 25.68
CA LYS A 134 14.60 1.55 24.71
C LYS A 134 14.56 3.03 24.30
N ASP A 135 15.73 3.61 24.06
CA ASP A 135 15.86 5.05 23.82
C ASP A 135 15.21 5.53 22.52
N ASP A 136 15.19 4.66 21.50
CA ASP A 136 14.58 4.87 20.19
C ASP A 136 13.05 4.71 20.17
N PHE A 137 12.43 4.35 21.31
CA PHE A 137 10.98 4.16 21.37
C PHE A 137 10.25 5.50 21.56
N ASP A 138 9.53 5.93 20.52
CA ASP A 138 8.90 7.26 20.45
C ASP A 138 7.48 7.35 21.05
N PHE A 139 6.88 6.22 21.42
CA PHE A 139 5.49 6.19 21.91
C PHE A 139 4.46 6.82 20.95
N ASP A 140 4.69 6.66 19.64
CA ASP A 140 3.75 7.12 18.64
C ASP A 140 2.52 6.23 18.55
N CYS A 141 1.34 6.84 18.58
CA CYS A 141 0.11 6.13 18.25
C CYS A 141 0.05 5.84 16.74
N LYS A 142 -0.94 5.05 16.31
CA LYS A 142 -1.08 4.69 14.88
C LYS A 142 -1.23 5.91 13.99
N ILE A 143 -1.80 6.99 14.52
CA ILE A 143 -2.00 8.26 13.81
C ILE A 143 -0.67 9.02 13.70
N CYS A 144 0.03 9.28 14.81
CA CYS A 144 1.38 9.87 14.80
C CYS A 144 2.33 9.13 13.84
N MET A 145 2.31 7.79 13.86
CA MET A 145 3.14 6.97 12.95
C MET A 145 2.78 7.17 11.49
N ALA A 146 1.48 7.28 11.16
CA ALA A 146 1.02 7.54 9.81
C ALA A 146 1.41 8.94 9.33
N GLU A 147 1.24 9.95 10.18
CA GLU A 147 1.62 11.34 9.92
C GLU A 147 3.13 11.49 9.68
N LYS A 148 3.96 10.88 10.55
CA LYS A 148 5.42 10.84 10.36
C LYS A 148 5.80 10.18 9.04
N SER A 149 5.20 9.02 8.74
CA SER A 149 5.46 8.29 7.49
C SER A 149 5.08 9.12 6.25
N GLN A 150 3.98 9.86 6.31
CA GLN A 150 3.53 10.74 5.22
C GLN A 150 4.50 11.90 5.00
N ARG A 151 4.94 12.56 6.08
CA ARG A 151 5.93 13.64 6.02
C ARG A 151 7.24 13.16 5.41
N VAL A 152 7.73 11.98 5.79
CA VAL A 152 8.96 11.40 5.21
C VAL A 152 8.83 11.12 3.71
N ARG A 153 7.67 10.63 3.25
CA ARG A 153 7.48 10.27 1.84
C ARG A 153 7.24 11.47 0.91
N SER A 154 6.52 12.48 1.39
CA SER A 154 5.98 13.54 0.54
C SER A 154 6.46 14.95 0.91
N GLY A 155 7.06 15.12 2.10
CA GLY A 155 7.31 16.43 2.70
C GLY A 155 6.05 17.16 3.19
N LYS A 156 4.85 16.61 2.96
CA LYS A 156 3.56 17.25 3.24
C LYS A 156 2.85 16.61 4.43
N THR A 157 2.02 17.40 5.09
CA THR A 157 1.06 16.99 6.11
C THR A 157 -0.17 16.33 5.50
N PHE A 158 -0.97 15.67 6.35
CA PHE A 158 -2.24 15.06 5.93
C PHE A 158 -3.17 16.12 5.30
N ASP A 159 -3.35 17.26 5.97
CA ASP A 159 -4.25 18.32 5.53
C ASP A 159 -3.80 19.00 4.23
N GLU A 160 -2.49 19.21 4.05
CA GLU A 160 -1.95 19.73 2.79
C GLU A 160 -2.25 18.80 1.62
N VAL A 161 -2.12 17.48 1.82
CA VAL A 161 -2.43 16.50 0.76
C VAL A 161 -3.92 16.49 0.43
N ILE A 162 -4.80 16.59 1.45
CA ILE A 162 -6.25 16.70 1.23
C ILE A 162 -6.58 17.96 0.42
N LYS A 163 -5.99 19.10 0.79
CA LYS A 163 -6.17 20.37 0.08
C LYS A 163 -5.69 20.31 -1.37
N ASP A 164 -4.52 19.74 -1.61
CA ASP A 164 -4.01 19.55 -2.97
C ASP A 164 -4.97 18.70 -3.82
N LYS A 165 -5.47 17.61 -3.25
CA LYS A 165 -6.40 16.71 -3.95
C LYS A 165 -7.77 17.35 -4.16
N GLU A 166 -8.22 18.19 -3.24
CA GLU A 166 -9.43 18.99 -3.40
C GLU A 166 -9.34 19.95 -4.59
N THR A 167 -8.20 20.64 -4.75
CA THR A 167 -7.96 21.50 -5.92
C THR A 167 -8.06 20.72 -7.22
N ILE A 168 -7.47 19.53 -7.29
CA ILE A 168 -7.53 18.67 -8.48
C ILE A 168 -8.96 18.21 -8.77
N ILE A 169 -9.71 17.81 -7.73
CA ILE A 169 -11.11 17.37 -7.87
C ILE A 169 -11.99 18.51 -8.37
N ASN A 170 -11.83 19.71 -7.81
CA ASN A 170 -12.60 20.89 -8.20
C ASN A 170 -12.29 21.30 -9.65
N ALA A 171 -11.02 21.35 -10.05
CA ALA A 171 -10.63 21.63 -11.44
C ALA A 171 -11.27 20.65 -12.43
N ARG A 172 -11.38 19.36 -12.08
CA ARG A 172 -12.09 18.37 -12.90
C ARG A 172 -13.60 18.59 -12.91
N CYS A 173 -14.21 18.99 -11.80
CA CYS A 173 -15.64 19.32 -11.73
C CYS A 173 -15.99 20.57 -12.57
N GLU A 174 -15.05 21.47 -12.86
CA GLU A 174 -15.27 22.61 -13.75
C GLU A 174 -15.44 22.21 -15.22
N THR A 175 -14.75 21.16 -15.65
CA THR A 175 -14.77 20.69 -17.05
C THR A 175 -15.72 19.51 -17.28
N THR A 176 -16.50 19.11 -16.26
CA THR A 176 -17.37 17.92 -16.31
C THR A 176 -18.73 18.24 -15.68
N PRO A 177 -19.78 17.43 -15.93
CA PRO A 177 -21.08 17.60 -15.27
C PRO A 177 -21.08 17.15 -13.80
N TYR A 178 -19.93 17.20 -13.12
CA TYR A 178 -19.74 16.68 -11.77
C TYR A 178 -19.83 17.79 -10.71
N ILE A 179 -20.26 17.41 -9.50
CA ILE A 179 -20.26 18.28 -8.33
C ILE A 179 -19.52 17.56 -7.21
N PHE A 180 -18.49 18.20 -6.67
CA PHE A 180 -17.82 17.73 -5.47
C PHE A 180 -18.68 17.98 -4.22
N LYS A 181 -18.87 16.95 -3.39
CA LYS A 181 -19.71 17.01 -2.18
C LYS A 181 -18.91 17.02 -0.88
N GLY A 182 -17.60 16.77 -0.93
CA GLY A 182 -16.72 16.75 0.25
C GLY A 182 -15.99 15.42 0.44
N PHE A 183 -15.04 15.41 1.38
CA PHE A 183 -14.32 14.22 1.81
C PHE A 183 -15.07 13.47 2.92
N THR A 184 -14.86 12.16 2.97
CA THR A 184 -15.25 11.29 4.09
C THR A 184 -13.99 10.83 4.80
N ILE A 185 -13.63 11.49 5.90
CA ILE A 185 -12.38 11.27 6.64
C ILE A 185 -12.71 10.60 7.99
N ASN A 186 -12.69 9.27 7.99
CA ASN A 186 -12.91 8.46 9.20
C ASN A 186 -11.63 7.72 9.63
N THR A 187 -10.48 8.14 9.10
CA THR A 187 -9.23 7.39 9.15
C THR A 187 -8.04 8.34 9.10
N PRO A 188 -6.96 8.05 9.85
CA PRO A 188 -5.69 8.78 9.76
C PRO A 188 -4.87 8.42 8.51
N HIS A 189 -5.31 7.42 7.72
CA HIS A 189 -4.56 6.90 6.59
C HIS A 189 -5.15 7.41 5.27
N LEU A 190 -4.38 8.22 4.52
CA LEU A 190 -4.81 8.80 3.24
C LEU A 190 -5.35 7.78 2.21
N LYS A 191 -4.81 6.55 2.21
CA LYS A 191 -5.26 5.46 1.31
C LYS A 191 -6.73 5.06 1.53
N ASP A 192 -7.22 5.27 2.74
CA ASP A 192 -8.55 4.88 3.18
C ASP A 192 -9.53 6.07 3.14
N VAL A 193 -9.03 7.29 2.89
CA VAL A 193 -9.84 8.48 2.68
C VAL A 193 -10.61 8.34 1.36
N LYS A 194 -11.89 8.72 1.41
CA LYS A 194 -12.77 8.77 0.25
C LYS A 194 -13.30 10.18 0.04
N PHE A 195 -13.83 10.42 -1.15
CA PHE A 195 -14.50 11.65 -1.51
C PHE A 195 -15.80 11.36 -2.25
N LYS A 196 -16.80 12.23 -2.05
CA LYS A 196 -18.13 12.11 -2.64
C LYS A 196 -18.29 13.06 -3.81
N THR A 197 -18.89 12.55 -4.87
CA THR A 197 -19.16 13.31 -6.10
C THR A 197 -20.54 12.96 -6.63
N TYR A 198 -21.17 13.93 -7.28
CA TYR A 198 -22.49 13.80 -7.89
C TYR A 198 -22.44 14.12 -9.38
N CYS A 199 -23.09 13.32 -10.21
CA CYS A 199 -23.15 13.48 -11.66
C CYS A 199 -24.50 14.09 -12.02
N LYS A 200 -24.49 15.28 -12.63
CA LYS A 200 -25.71 15.95 -13.12
C LYS A 200 -26.36 15.18 -14.26
N SER A 201 -25.58 14.60 -15.17
CA SER A 201 -26.09 13.87 -16.35
C SER A 201 -26.88 12.62 -15.98
N HIS A 202 -26.51 11.95 -14.87
CA HIS A 202 -27.15 10.70 -14.43
C HIS A 202 -27.96 10.82 -13.16
N ASN A 203 -28.00 12.00 -12.53
CA ASN A 203 -28.56 12.19 -11.19
C ASN A 203 -28.06 11.12 -10.19
N HIS A 204 -26.75 10.91 -10.15
CA HIS A 204 -26.13 9.80 -9.42
C HIS A 204 -24.98 10.29 -8.53
N GLU A 205 -25.02 9.92 -7.25
CA GLU A 205 -23.95 10.15 -6.28
C GLU A 205 -23.10 8.89 -6.11
N TRP A 206 -21.78 9.06 -6.05
CA TRP A 206 -20.86 7.95 -5.77
C TRP A 206 -19.66 8.40 -4.93
N GLU A 207 -18.96 7.41 -4.39
CA GLU A 207 -17.73 7.58 -3.63
C GLU A 207 -16.52 7.07 -4.41
N SER A 208 -15.41 7.77 -4.29
CA SER A 208 -14.11 7.37 -4.84
C SER A 208 -13.03 7.44 -3.76
N HIS A 209 -12.02 6.57 -3.85
CA HIS A 209 -10.84 6.69 -2.99
C HIS A 209 -10.02 7.92 -3.36
N LEU A 210 -9.38 8.58 -2.39
CA LEU A 210 -8.55 9.77 -2.60
C LEU A 210 -7.47 9.58 -3.67
N ARG A 211 -6.91 8.37 -3.77
CA ARG A 211 -5.92 8.01 -4.82
C ARG A 211 -6.45 8.16 -6.26
N CYS A 212 -7.77 8.20 -6.43
CA CYS A 212 -8.45 8.34 -7.73
C CYS A 212 -8.81 9.79 -8.06
N ALA A 213 -8.41 10.78 -7.25
CA ALA A 213 -8.73 12.20 -7.45
C ALA A 213 -8.35 12.72 -8.85
N ASP A 214 -7.30 12.16 -9.46
CA ASP A 214 -6.80 12.63 -10.75
C ASP A 214 -7.57 12.00 -11.94
N SER A 215 -8.38 10.96 -11.70
CA SER A 215 -8.97 10.12 -12.76
C SER A 215 -10.42 9.68 -12.51
N PHE A 216 -11.12 10.27 -11.54
CA PHE A 216 -12.47 9.83 -11.18
C PHE A 216 -13.50 10.16 -12.26
N THR A 217 -14.42 9.23 -12.48
CA THR A 217 -15.48 9.34 -13.49
C THR A 217 -16.72 8.65 -12.93
N CYS A 218 -17.91 9.19 -13.22
CA CYS A 218 -19.17 8.55 -12.82
C CYS A 218 -19.24 7.13 -13.41
N PRO A 219 -19.55 6.09 -12.62
CA PRO A 219 -19.68 4.73 -13.12
C PRO A 219 -20.69 4.58 -14.27
N LEU A 220 -21.77 5.38 -14.25
CA LEU A 220 -22.78 5.39 -15.30
C LEU A 220 -22.28 6.09 -16.57
N CYS A 221 -21.51 7.17 -16.46
CA CYS A 221 -20.81 7.76 -17.61
C CYS A 221 -19.88 6.75 -18.29
N ILE A 222 -19.13 5.96 -17.51
CA ILE A 222 -18.25 4.93 -18.06
C ILE A 222 -19.07 3.87 -18.82
N LYS A 223 -20.22 3.45 -18.26
CA LYS A 223 -21.10 2.49 -18.92
C LYS A 223 -21.63 3.04 -20.25
N ASP A 224 -22.10 4.28 -20.29
CA ASP A 224 -22.57 4.91 -21.52
C ASP A 224 -21.45 5.02 -22.56
N GLN A 225 -20.24 5.40 -22.15
CA GLN A 225 -19.08 5.45 -23.04
C GLN A 225 -18.78 4.09 -23.68
N LEU A 226 -18.85 3.00 -22.90
CA LEU A 226 -18.63 1.65 -23.41
C LEU A 226 -19.71 1.23 -24.43
N VAL A 227 -20.96 1.58 -24.18
CA VAL A 227 -22.07 1.34 -25.13
C VAL A 227 -21.90 2.18 -26.40
N GLN A 228 -21.49 3.43 -26.26
CA GLN A 228 -21.22 4.30 -27.42
C GLN A 228 -20.05 3.77 -28.26
N LEU A 229 -18.99 3.24 -27.62
CA LEU A 229 -17.88 2.60 -28.32
C LEU A 229 -18.31 1.34 -29.06
N SER A 230 -19.07 0.43 -28.41
CA SER A 230 -19.55 -0.79 -29.07
C SER A 230 -20.42 -0.48 -30.29
N ASN A 231 -21.21 0.59 -30.20
CA ASN A 231 -22.09 1.06 -31.27
C ASN A 231 -21.38 2.01 -32.27
N ARG A 232 -20.07 2.26 -32.11
CA ARG A 232 -19.29 3.18 -32.97
C ARG A 232 -19.94 4.57 -33.09
N THR A 233 -20.41 5.11 -31.97
CA THR A 233 -21.02 6.46 -31.86
C THR A 233 -20.29 7.38 -30.88
N TYR A 234 -19.23 6.89 -30.24
CA TYR A 234 -18.48 7.66 -29.25
C TYR A 234 -17.70 8.81 -29.89
N GLN A 235 -17.99 10.05 -29.48
CA GLN A 235 -17.37 11.28 -30.00
C GLN A 235 -16.22 11.81 -29.12
N GLY A 236 -15.83 11.07 -28.08
CA GLY A 236 -14.68 11.44 -27.25
C GLY A 236 -13.41 10.74 -27.70
N LYS A 237 -12.25 11.21 -27.22
CA LYS A 237 -10.95 10.62 -27.58
C LYS A 237 -10.87 9.14 -27.24
N ALA A 238 -10.36 8.33 -28.16
CA ALA A 238 -9.99 6.94 -27.91
C ALA A 238 -8.71 6.57 -28.67
N SER A 239 -7.88 5.76 -28.05
CA SER A 239 -6.65 5.25 -28.65
C SER A 239 -6.82 3.82 -29.14
N PHE A 240 -6.39 3.55 -30.37
CA PHE A 240 -6.09 2.20 -30.85
C PHE A 240 -4.64 1.85 -30.51
N TYR A 241 -4.39 0.60 -30.10
CA TYR A 241 -3.05 0.15 -29.75
C TYR A 241 -2.76 -1.26 -30.25
N ILE A 242 -1.47 -1.57 -30.40
CA ILE A 242 -0.96 -2.91 -30.68
C ILE A 242 0.11 -3.26 -29.65
N GLN A 243 -0.01 -4.44 -29.06
CA GLN A 243 0.93 -5.04 -28.12
C GLN A 243 1.49 -6.35 -28.69
N LEU A 244 2.74 -6.65 -28.37
CA LEU A 244 3.34 -7.97 -28.53
C LEU A 244 3.21 -8.78 -27.23
N LEU A 245 2.93 -10.08 -27.37
CA LEU A 245 2.82 -11.05 -26.28
C LEU A 245 3.91 -12.12 -26.48
N ASP A 246 4.97 -12.06 -25.67
CA ASP A 246 6.15 -12.94 -25.75
C ASP A 246 6.74 -13.08 -27.17
N ASP A 247 6.57 -12.06 -28.02
CA ASP A 247 6.91 -12.08 -29.45
C ASP A 247 6.31 -13.29 -30.23
N LYS A 248 5.26 -13.92 -29.70
CA LYS A 248 4.52 -15.04 -30.33
C LYS A 248 3.16 -14.62 -30.88
N PHE A 249 2.50 -13.71 -30.15
CA PHE A 249 1.18 -13.22 -30.50
C PHE A 249 1.17 -11.69 -30.50
N ILE A 250 0.15 -11.16 -31.15
CA ILE A 250 -0.17 -9.75 -31.21
C ILE A 250 -1.50 -9.56 -30.49
N LYS A 251 -1.63 -8.50 -29.70
CA LYS A 251 -2.89 -8.05 -29.11
C LYS A 251 -3.19 -6.65 -29.60
N PHE A 252 -4.29 -6.48 -30.32
CA PHE A 252 -4.80 -5.17 -30.71
C PHE A 252 -5.99 -4.77 -29.84
N GLY A 253 -6.30 -3.48 -29.78
CA GLY A 253 -7.56 -3.05 -29.18
C GLY A 253 -7.62 -1.56 -28.92
N ILE A 254 -8.70 -1.15 -28.25
CA ILE A 254 -8.97 0.26 -27.98
C ILE A 254 -9.02 0.60 -26.49
N THR A 255 -8.81 1.88 -26.16
CA THR A 255 -9.03 2.41 -24.82
C THR A 255 -9.36 3.90 -24.84
N THR A 256 -10.21 4.36 -23.93
CA THR A 256 -10.46 5.79 -23.65
C THR A 256 -9.55 6.33 -22.55
N ARG A 257 -8.64 5.49 -22.04
CA ARG A 257 -7.59 5.84 -21.09
C ARG A 257 -6.23 5.82 -21.81
N LYS A 258 -5.14 5.86 -21.04
CA LYS A 258 -3.81 5.71 -21.59
C LYS A 258 -3.54 4.24 -21.99
N PRO A 259 -3.04 3.95 -23.21
CA PRO A 259 -2.69 2.59 -23.63
C PRO A 259 -1.76 1.84 -22.66
N GLU A 260 -0.81 2.53 -22.03
CA GLU A 260 0.12 1.96 -21.06
C GLU A 260 -0.56 1.54 -19.75
N GLU A 261 -1.63 2.22 -19.35
CA GLU A 261 -2.46 1.82 -18.20
C GLU A 261 -3.23 0.54 -18.54
N ARG A 262 -3.83 0.47 -19.73
CA ARG A 262 -4.56 -0.72 -20.18
C ARG A 262 -3.64 -1.93 -20.32
N MET A 263 -2.44 -1.75 -20.88
CA MET A 263 -1.42 -2.81 -20.97
C MET A 263 -1.03 -3.33 -19.57
N ARG A 264 -0.77 -2.44 -18.60
CA ARG A 264 -0.44 -2.85 -17.22
C ARG A 264 -1.56 -3.61 -16.54
N GLU A 265 -2.83 -3.26 -16.79
CA GLU A 265 -3.98 -4.01 -16.29
C GLU A 265 -4.06 -5.42 -16.89
N GLN A 266 -3.87 -5.54 -18.21
CA GLN A 266 -3.89 -6.81 -18.93
C GLN A 266 -2.72 -7.72 -18.52
N THR A 267 -1.51 -7.15 -18.39
CA THR A 267 -0.30 -7.88 -17.98
C THR A 267 -0.48 -8.57 -16.62
N ARG A 268 -1.19 -7.94 -15.67
CA ARG A 268 -1.46 -8.54 -14.34
C ARG A 268 -2.36 -9.77 -14.38
N LYS A 269 -3.08 -9.99 -15.48
CA LYS A 269 -4.04 -11.09 -15.68
C LYS A 269 -3.61 -12.05 -16.79
N SER A 270 -2.37 -11.93 -17.25
CA SER A 270 -1.83 -12.64 -18.41
C SER A 270 -0.57 -13.40 -17.99
N ASN A 271 -0.34 -14.55 -18.61
CA ASN A 271 0.89 -15.32 -18.46
C ASN A 271 2.00 -14.83 -19.42
N PHE A 272 1.68 -13.90 -20.33
CA PHE A 272 2.61 -13.38 -21.33
C PHE A 272 3.30 -12.09 -20.86
N THR A 273 4.47 -11.82 -21.43
CA THR A 273 5.14 -10.51 -21.36
C THR A 273 4.54 -9.59 -22.42
N HIS A 274 3.96 -8.47 -21.98
CA HIS A 274 3.36 -7.48 -22.87
C HIS A 274 4.35 -6.38 -23.24
N ARG A 275 4.38 -6.00 -24.52
CA ARG A 275 5.12 -4.83 -25.01
C ARG A 275 4.28 -4.03 -25.98
N LEU A 276 4.01 -2.77 -25.64
CA LEU A 276 3.32 -1.84 -26.53
C LEU A 276 4.24 -1.47 -27.70
N ILE A 277 3.78 -1.66 -28.94
CA ILE A 277 4.56 -1.39 -30.16
C ILE A 277 3.93 -0.34 -31.08
N PHE A 278 2.64 -0.05 -30.90
CA PHE A 278 1.95 0.98 -31.66
C PHE A 278 0.81 1.59 -30.84
N THR A 279 0.59 2.89 -31.02
CA THR A 279 -0.55 3.62 -30.48
C THR A 279 -0.95 4.75 -31.43
N HIS A 280 -2.25 4.96 -31.61
CA HIS A 280 -2.80 6.12 -32.30
C HIS A 280 -4.04 6.63 -31.57
N GLU A 281 -4.06 7.91 -31.21
CA GLU A 281 -5.22 8.56 -30.58
C GLU A 281 -6.09 9.22 -31.65
N PHE A 282 -7.37 8.89 -31.65
CA PHE A 282 -8.40 9.55 -32.45
C PHE A 282 -9.14 10.56 -31.58
N GLU A 283 -9.45 11.74 -32.14
CA GLU A 283 -10.35 12.71 -31.51
C GLU A 283 -11.78 12.15 -31.40
N ASP A 284 -12.26 11.55 -32.49
CA ASP A 284 -13.54 10.86 -32.54
C ASP A 284 -13.33 9.36 -32.28
N GLY A 285 -13.57 8.92 -31.05
CA GLY A 285 -13.23 7.58 -30.61
C GLY A 285 -14.00 6.46 -31.29
N TRP A 286 -15.11 6.76 -31.98
CA TRP A 286 -15.78 5.81 -32.86
C TRP A 286 -14.85 5.30 -33.96
N LYS A 287 -13.90 6.11 -34.46
CA LYS A 287 -12.91 5.68 -35.46
C LYS A 287 -11.96 4.62 -34.94
N ALA A 288 -11.62 4.66 -33.65
CA ALA A 288 -10.83 3.61 -33.02
C ALA A 288 -11.61 2.29 -32.98
N ALA A 289 -12.90 2.36 -32.62
CA ALA A 289 -13.78 1.20 -32.57
C ALA A 289 -14.08 0.62 -33.96
N ASP A 290 -14.20 1.49 -34.97
CA ASP A 290 -14.35 1.10 -36.39
C ASP A 290 -13.08 0.39 -36.90
N LEU A 291 -11.90 0.94 -36.63
CA LEU A 291 -10.63 0.27 -36.93
C LEU A 291 -10.50 -1.10 -36.24
N GLU A 292 -10.85 -1.21 -34.95
CA GLU A 292 -10.85 -2.51 -34.26
C GLU A 292 -11.81 -3.51 -34.91
N HIS A 293 -12.96 -3.04 -35.37
CA HIS A 293 -13.92 -3.86 -36.11
C HIS A 293 -13.35 -4.34 -37.44
N GLU A 294 -12.73 -3.46 -38.23
CA GLU A 294 -12.10 -3.82 -39.51
C GLU A 294 -10.99 -4.86 -39.36
N VAL A 295 -10.19 -4.77 -38.29
CA VAL A 295 -9.22 -5.81 -37.98
C VAL A 295 -9.90 -7.15 -37.69
N LYS A 296 -10.99 -7.15 -36.90
CA LYS A 296 -11.75 -8.38 -36.59
C LYS A 296 -12.38 -9.02 -37.83
N GLN A 297 -12.80 -8.23 -38.83
CA GLN A 297 -13.40 -8.73 -40.08
C GLN A 297 -12.37 -9.28 -41.07
N ARG A 298 -11.13 -8.76 -41.06
CA ARG A 298 -10.13 -9.03 -42.10
C ARG A 298 -9.00 -9.97 -41.66
N PHE A 299 -8.98 -10.38 -40.39
CA PHE A 299 -7.98 -11.28 -39.81
C PHE A 299 -8.63 -12.43 -39.03
N LYS A 300 -7.98 -13.59 -39.00
CA LYS A 300 -8.33 -14.67 -38.06
C LYS A 300 -7.87 -14.31 -36.64
N THR A 301 -8.84 -14.06 -35.76
CA THR A 301 -8.61 -13.68 -34.36
C THR A 301 -8.56 -14.88 -33.41
N HIS A 302 -8.44 -14.63 -32.09
CA HIS A 302 -8.39 -15.65 -31.04
C HIS A 302 -7.12 -16.55 -31.09
N ALA A 303 -5.98 -16.01 -31.53
CA ALA A 303 -4.75 -16.77 -31.66
C ALA A 303 -4.11 -17.20 -30.31
N ALA A 304 -4.22 -16.37 -29.27
CA ALA A 304 -3.67 -16.69 -27.95
C ALA A 304 -4.62 -17.61 -27.15
N PRO A 305 -4.10 -18.60 -26.40
CA PRO A 305 -4.95 -19.47 -25.58
C PRO A 305 -5.70 -18.71 -24.48
N TYR A 306 -7.02 -18.94 -24.39
CA TYR A 306 -7.87 -18.32 -23.36
C TYR A 306 -7.39 -18.58 -21.92
N LYS A 307 -6.81 -19.75 -21.66
CA LYS A 307 -6.27 -20.11 -20.33
C LYS A 307 -5.11 -19.21 -19.89
N ASP A 308 -4.30 -18.76 -20.85
CA ASP A 308 -3.10 -17.96 -20.61
C ASP A 308 -3.35 -16.46 -20.67
N PHE A 309 -4.44 -16.05 -21.31
CA PHE A 309 -4.86 -14.66 -21.38
C PHE A 309 -6.39 -14.61 -21.43
N LYS A 310 -7.07 -14.32 -20.31
CA LYS A 310 -8.56 -14.33 -20.27
C LYS A 310 -9.20 -13.02 -20.73
N ASP A 311 -8.60 -11.89 -20.37
CA ASP A 311 -9.12 -10.53 -20.60
C ASP A 311 -8.43 -9.92 -21.82
N GLY A 312 -9.05 -10.08 -23.00
CA GLY A 312 -8.57 -9.53 -24.28
C GLY A 312 -8.07 -10.56 -25.31
N TRP A 313 -8.32 -11.85 -25.09
CA TRP A 313 -7.91 -12.94 -25.99
C TRP A 313 -8.57 -12.90 -27.37
N SER A 314 -9.80 -12.38 -27.45
CA SER A 314 -10.57 -12.26 -28.68
C SER A 314 -9.93 -11.34 -29.70
N GLU A 315 -9.09 -10.40 -29.29
CA GLU A 315 -8.36 -9.50 -30.19
C GLU A 315 -6.88 -9.88 -30.28
N THR A 316 -6.61 -11.18 -30.43
CA THR A 316 -5.25 -11.68 -30.61
C THR A 316 -5.02 -12.32 -31.97
N LEU A 317 -3.85 -12.06 -32.55
CA LEU A 317 -3.37 -12.60 -33.83
C LEU A 317 -2.03 -13.33 -33.61
N THR A 318 -1.62 -14.19 -34.56
CA THR A 318 -0.26 -14.73 -34.57
C THR A 318 0.75 -13.65 -34.97
N ILE A 319 2.00 -13.78 -34.54
CA ILE A 319 3.04 -12.79 -34.83
C ILE A 319 3.27 -12.53 -36.32
N ASP A 320 3.07 -13.56 -37.15
CA ASP A 320 3.26 -13.47 -38.61
C ASP A 320 2.28 -12.48 -39.28
N GLU A 321 1.14 -12.18 -38.62
CA GLU A 321 0.16 -11.22 -39.10
C GLU A 321 0.59 -9.76 -38.89
N LEU A 322 1.70 -9.49 -38.17
CA LEU A 322 2.09 -8.12 -37.80
C LEU A 322 2.27 -7.18 -38.99
N PRO A 323 3.01 -7.55 -40.06
CA PRO A 323 3.18 -6.65 -41.21
C PRO A 323 1.85 -6.35 -41.91
N HIS A 324 0.95 -7.34 -41.96
CA HIS A 324 -0.37 -7.22 -42.57
C HIS A 324 -1.28 -6.31 -41.75
N LEU A 325 -1.27 -6.45 -40.42
CA LEU A 325 -2.00 -5.58 -39.50
C LEU A 325 -1.49 -4.13 -39.61
N GLN A 326 -0.16 -3.93 -39.65
CA GLN A 326 0.43 -2.61 -39.83
C GLN A 326 -0.02 -1.97 -41.14
N GLN A 327 -0.13 -2.76 -42.21
CA GLN A 327 -0.61 -2.27 -43.50
C GLN A 327 -2.10 -1.88 -43.45
N LEU A 328 -2.98 -2.68 -42.83
CA LEU A 328 -4.39 -2.30 -42.65
C LEU A 328 -4.50 -1.00 -41.86
N VAL A 329 -3.77 -0.89 -40.75
CA VAL A 329 -3.77 0.32 -39.92
C VAL A 329 -3.30 1.53 -40.72
N TYR A 330 -2.23 1.39 -41.51
CA TYR A 330 -1.79 2.47 -42.40
C TYR A 330 -2.89 2.88 -43.39
N ASP A 331 -3.47 1.92 -44.10
CA ASP A 331 -4.50 2.17 -45.11
C ASP A 331 -5.76 2.82 -44.52
N TYR A 332 -6.14 2.44 -43.28
CA TYR A 332 -7.23 3.05 -42.54
C TYR A 332 -6.90 4.50 -42.15
N LEU A 333 -5.70 4.74 -41.60
CA LEU A 333 -5.30 6.07 -41.16
C LEU A 333 -5.16 7.06 -42.31
N THR A 334 -4.79 6.60 -43.51
CA THR A 334 -4.70 7.45 -44.71
C THR A 334 -6.04 7.66 -45.40
N ASN A 335 -7.03 6.79 -45.18
CA ASN A 335 -8.34 6.84 -45.84
C ASN A 335 -9.46 6.72 -44.81
N GLN A 336 -9.46 7.58 -43.79
CA GLN A 336 -10.46 7.52 -42.73
C GLN A 336 -11.85 7.78 -43.28
N PRO A 337 -12.87 7.03 -42.86
CA PRO A 337 -14.24 7.32 -43.25
C PRO A 337 -14.74 8.56 -42.53
N ASP A 338 -15.72 9.24 -43.14
CA ASP A 338 -16.45 10.34 -42.52
C ASP A 338 -17.53 9.83 -41.55
N GLU A 339 -18.00 8.59 -41.76
CA GLU A 339 -19.05 7.95 -40.96
C GLU A 339 -18.69 6.50 -40.58
N ALA A 340 -19.23 6.01 -39.47
CA ALA A 340 -18.96 4.66 -38.97
C ALA A 340 -19.46 3.57 -39.94
N ASN A 341 -18.71 2.47 -40.06
CA ASN A 341 -18.96 1.35 -40.98
C ASN A 341 -18.92 1.71 -42.48
N MET A 342 -18.43 2.90 -42.84
CA MET A 342 -18.32 3.32 -44.24
C MET A 342 -16.88 3.26 -44.75
N TRP A 343 -15.96 2.67 -43.98
CA TRP A 343 -14.59 2.50 -44.46
C TRP A 343 -14.55 1.52 -45.63
N VAL A 344 -13.95 1.96 -46.74
CA VAL A 344 -13.64 1.12 -47.89
C VAL A 344 -12.13 1.09 -48.02
N SER A 345 -11.57 -0.12 -48.00
CA SER A 345 -10.13 -0.27 -48.15
C SER A 345 -9.70 0.11 -49.56
N PRO A 346 -8.54 0.77 -49.75
CA PRO A 346 -7.97 1.00 -51.08
C PRO A 346 -7.69 -0.28 -51.88
N LYS A 347 -7.70 -1.44 -51.19
CA LYS A 347 -7.49 -2.77 -51.79
C LYS A 347 -8.80 -3.52 -52.04
N ASP A 348 -9.93 -3.00 -51.57
CA ASP A 348 -11.24 -3.57 -51.89
C ASP A 348 -11.54 -3.31 -53.37
N VAL A 349 -12.18 -4.28 -54.02
CA VAL A 349 -12.50 -4.20 -55.44
C VAL A 349 -14.01 -4.14 -55.59
N PHE A 350 -14.52 -3.06 -56.16
CA PHE A 350 -15.93 -2.98 -56.52
C PHE A 350 -16.13 -3.63 -57.89
N ASP A 351 -17.00 -4.62 -57.95
CA ASP A 351 -17.43 -5.25 -59.20
C ASP A 351 -18.64 -4.47 -59.74
N GLU A 352 -18.41 -3.75 -60.85
CA GLU A 352 -19.43 -2.93 -61.51
C GLU A 352 -20.54 -3.76 -62.16
N ASP A 353 -20.27 -5.02 -62.52
CA ASP A 353 -21.24 -5.91 -63.16
C ASP A 353 -22.19 -6.53 -62.13
N THR A 354 -21.66 -6.88 -60.95
CA THR A 354 -22.47 -7.49 -59.88
C THR A 354 -22.94 -6.50 -58.82
N PHE A 355 -22.47 -5.25 -58.87
CA PHE A 355 -22.67 -4.21 -57.86
C PHE A 355 -22.28 -4.69 -56.44
N LYS A 356 -21.25 -5.55 -56.34
CA LYS A 356 -20.76 -6.09 -55.08
C LYS A 356 -19.36 -5.58 -54.78
N LEU A 357 -19.15 -5.22 -53.51
CA LEU A 357 -17.82 -4.92 -53.00
C LEU A 357 -17.14 -6.23 -52.58
N HIS A 358 -16.01 -6.53 -53.20
CA HIS A 358 -15.14 -7.64 -52.79
C HIS A 358 -14.14 -7.14 -51.75
N THR A 359 -14.39 -7.52 -50.50
CA THR A 359 -13.53 -7.19 -49.36
C THR A 359 -12.18 -7.89 -49.47
N HIS A 360 -11.10 -7.11 -49.40
CA HIS A 360 -9.73 -7.61 -49.33
C HIS A 360 -9.41 -8.14 -47.93
N PHE A 361 -8.97 -9.39 -47.86
CA PHE A 361 -8.46 -9.99 -46.62
C PHE A 361 -6.97 -9.69 -46.50
N TYR A 362 -6.61 -8.91 -45.48
CA TYR A 362 -5.22 -8.57 -45.20
C TYR A 362 -4.47 -9.73 -44.56
N GLY A 363 -5.15 -10.50 -43.71
CA GLY A 363 -4.53 -11.58 -42.96
C GLY A 363 -4.10 -12.75 -43.84
N ILE A 364 -3.04 -13.44 -43.40
CA ILE A 364 -2.52 -14.66 -44.05
C ILE A 364 -3.60 -15.74 -44.00
N ASN A 365 -4.28 -15.87 -42.87
CA ASN A 365 -5.39 -16.79 -42.69
C ASN A 365 -6.72 -16.06 -42.85
N LYS A 366 -7.54 -16.51 -43.80
CA LYS A 366 -8.91 -16.00 -43.93
C LYS A 366 -9.68 -16.27 -42.62
N PRO A 367 -10.43 -15.29 -42.10
CA PRO A 367 -11.38 -15.57 -41.04
C PRO A 367 -12.36 -16.63 -41.54
N GLU A 368 -12.54 -17.70 -40.78
CA GLU A 368 -13.64 -18.63 -40.99
C GLU A 368 -14.92 -17.84 -40.67
N PHE A 369 -15.59 -17.31 -41.71
CA PHE A 369 -16.91 -16.72 -41.56
C PHE A 369 -17.87 -17.80 -41.09
N PHE A 370 -18.09 -17.90 -39.78
CA PHE A 370 -19.34 -18.43 -39.28
C PHE A 370 -20.34 -17.28 -39.37
N CYS A 371 -21.25 -17.34 -40.35
CA CYS A 371 -22.52 -16.63 -40.24
C CYS A 371 -23.26 -17.24 -39.04
N ILE A 372 -22.99 -16.75 -37.83
CA ILE A 372 -23.85 -16.97 -36.69
C ILE A 372 -24.80 -15.78 -36.73
N ASP A 373 -26.00 -16.02 -37.26
CA ASP A 373 -27.13 -15.15 -36.96
C ASP A 373 -27.27 -15.11 -35.43
N ASP A 374 -27.23 -13.90 -34.88
CA ASP A 374 -27.08 -13.55 -33.45
C ASP A 374 -28.24 -14.03 -32.52
N ASP A 375 -29.03 -15.04 -32.91
CA ASP A 375 -30.32 -15.39 -32.27
C ASP A 375 -30.46 -16.87 -31.79
N SER A 376 -29.37 -17.59 -31.47
CA SER A 376 -29.51 -18.90 -30.81
C SER A 376 -28.32 -19.26 -29.89
N PRO A 377 -28.48 -19.13 -28.56
CA PRO A 377 -27.48 -19.57 -27.57
C PRO A 377 -27.25 -21.09 -27.54
N ASP A 378 -28.16 -21.89 -28.08
CA ASP A 378 -28.18 -23.34 -27.88
C ASP A 378 -27.26 -24.11 -28.85
N LEU A 379 -26.76 -23.48 -29.91
CA LEU A 379 -25.86 -24.13 -30.89
C LEU A 379 -24.39 -24.12 -30.48
N MET A 380 -24.00 -23.30 -29.50
CA MET A 380 -22.63 -23.26 -28.98
C MET A 380 -22.28 -24.52 -28.19
N ASP A 381 -23.22 -25.07 -27.41
CA ASP A 381 -22.97 -26.24 -26.58
C ASP A 381 -22.84 -27.53 -27.41
N GLU A 382 -23.55 -27.69 -28.53
CA GLU A 382 -23.38 -28.84 -29.43
C GLU A 382 -22.04 -28.82 -30.18
N TYR A 383 -21.53 -27.64 -30.55
CA TYR A 383 -20.24 -27.52 -31.24
C TYR A 383 -19.04 -27.75 -30.31
N PHE A 384 -19.12 -27.29 -29.05
CA PHE A 384 -18.06 -27.58 -28.07
C PHE A 384 -18.01 -29.05 -27.65
N ASN A 385 -19.16 -29.75 -27.61
CA ASN A 385 -19.20 -31.18 -27.30
C ASN A 385 -18.63 -32.04 -28.44
N THR A 386 -18.85 -31.68 -29.70
CA THR A 386 -18.30 -32.42 -30.85
C THR A 386 -16.78 -32.28 -31.02
N LEU A 387 -16.18 -31.18 -30.54
CA LEU A 387 -14.72 -31.00 -30.53
C LEU A 387 -14.01 -31.73 -29.38
N LEU A 388 -14.72 -32.07 -28.30
CA LEU A 388 -14.17 -32.83 -27.17
C LEU A 388 -14.22 -34.35 -27.38
N ASP A 389 -15.16 -34.85 -28.18
CA ASP A 389 -15.27 -36.28 -28.50
C ASP A 389 -14.32 -36.72 -29.64
N ALA A 390 -13.60 -35.79 -30.27
CA ALA A 390 -12.64 -36.06 -31.33
C ALA A 390 -11.15 -35.95 -30.89
N ALA A 391 -10.88 -35.89 -29.58
CA ALA A 391 -9.53 -35.81 -29.00
C ALA A 391 -9.12 -37.08 -28.23
#